data_AF-A0AAD8CES9-F1
#
_entry.id   AF-A0AAD8CES9-F1
#
_cell.length_a   1.000
_cell.length_b   1.000
_cell.length_c   1.000
_cell.angle_alpha   90.00
_cell.angle_beta   90.00
_cell.angle_gamma   90.00
#
_symmetry.space_group_name_H-M   'P 1'
#
loop_
_entity.id
_entity.type
_entity.pdbx_description
1 polymer ?
#
loop_
_entity_poly.entity_id
_entity_poly.type
_entity_poly.pdbx_seq_one_letter_code
_entity_poly.pdbx_strand_id
1 'polypeptide(L)'
;MDENEWKYHGEGNKSLVVSHVEHSQVLRFLKYPAEEPGNSHKAAKEAFGHLQNIVDFSKNVMKPFLGENYVHHGNVVHLPLGFVRQLSLKVEQERPGKSFRNTYFGGIFL
;
A
#
# COMPACT_ATOMS: atom_id res chain seq x y z
N MET A 1 -5.29 3.19 -15.29
CA MET A 1 -4.65 2.10 -14.54
C MET A 1 -5.67 1.00 -14.44
N ASP A 2 -5.33 -0.18 -14.97
CA ASP A 2 -6.22 -1.34 -15.06
C ASP A 2 -5.87 -2.32 -13.92
N GLU A 3 -6.85 -2.80 -13.14
CA GLU A 3 -6.62 -3.77 -12.06
C GLU A 3 -6.10 -5.13 -12.55
N ASN A 4 -6.31 -5.46 -13.83
CA ASN A 4 -5.87 -6.70 -14.42
C ASN A 4 -4.36 -6.76 -14.61
N GLU A 5 -3.71 -5.60 -14.69
CA GLU A 5 -2.26 -5.43 -14.77
C GLU A 5 -1.55 -5.68 -13.42
N TRP A 6 -2.30 -5.91 -12.34
CA TRP A 6 -1.77 -6.10 -10.98
C TRP A 6 -2.20 -7.43 -10.39
N LYS A 7 -1.29 -8.11 -9.69
CA LYS A 7 -1.54 -9.39 -9.00
C LYS A 7 -1.15 -9.30 -7.53
N TYR A 8 -1.80 -10.10 -6.67
CA TYR A 8 -1.36 -10.25 -5.29
C TYR A 8 0.09 -10.74 -5.25
N HIS A 9 0.90 -10.06 -4.44
CA HIS A 9 2.29 -10.41 -4.23
C HIS A 9 2.50 -11.02 -2.84
N GLY A 10 1.87 -10.42 -1.82
CA GLY A 10 1.94 -10.88 -0.44
C GLY A 10 1.44 -9.83 0.53
N GLU A 11 1.35 -10.20 1.80
CA GLU A 11 0.94 -9.28 2.86
C GLU A 11 1.63 -9.59 4.18
N GLY A 12 1.77 -8.56 5.00
CA GLY A 12 2.02 -8.69 6.43
C GLY A 12 0.83 -8.18 7.24
N ASN A 13 1.02 -8.04 8.54
CA ASN A 13 -0.06 -7.59 9.43
C ASN A 13 -0.47 -6.13 9.17
N LYS A 14 0.46 -5.27 8.74
CA LYS A 14 0.24 -3.82 8.56
C LYS A 14 0.08 -3.36 7.10
N SER A 15 0.49 -4.18 6.14
CA SER A 15 0.47 -3.78 4.72
C SER A 15 0.23 -4.95 3.79
N LEU A 16 -0.38 -4.67 2.63
CA LEU A 16 -0.58 -5.59 1.51
C LEU A 16 0.19 -5.09 0.29
N VAL A 17 0.76 -5.99 -0.49
CA VAL A 17 1.54 -5.67 -1.69
C VAL A 17 0.92 -6.34 -2.90
N VAL A 18 0.77 -5.56 -3.98
CA VAL A 18 0.49 -6.07 -5.32
C VAL A 18 1.67 -5.73 -6.24
N SER A 19 1.94 -6.60 -7.20
CA SER A 19 2.98 -6.39 -8.21
C SER A 19 2.35 -6.19 -9.58
N HIS A 20 2.92 -5.30 -10.38
CA HIS A 20 2.56 -5.18 -11.78
C HIS A 20 2.99 -6.47 -12.52
N VAL A 21 2.19 -6.92 -13.50
CA VAL A 21 2.42 -8.16 -14.23
C VAL A 21 3.62 -8.04 -15.18
N GLU A 22 3.72 -6.93 -15.91
CA GLU A 22 4.78 -6.69 -16.90
C GLU A 22 5.97 -5.87 -16.38
N HIS A 23 5.73 -4.87 -15.51
CA HIS A 23 6.76 -3.96 -15.01
C HIS A 23 7.28 -4.42 -13.63
N SER A 24 8.56 -4.17 -13.34
CA SER A 24 9.17 -4.44 -12.02
C SER A 24 8.78 -3.38 -10.99
N GLN A 25 7.49 -3.29 -10.69
CA GLN A 25 6.90 -2.26 -9.82
C GLN A 25 5.91 -2.89 -8.85
N VAL A 26 5.82 -2.32 -7.65
CA VAL A 26 4.85 -2.77 -6.64
C VAL A 26 4.08 -1.60 -6.04
N LEU A 27 2.83 -1.85 -5.68
CA LEU A 27 2.02 -0.97 -4.83
C LEU A 27 1.86 -1.60 -3.46
N ARG A 28 2.25 -0.85 -2.42
CA ARG A 28 2.11 -1.25 -1.02
C ARG A 28 1.00 -0.45 -0.34
N PHE A 29 -0.09 -1.12 0.00
CA PHE A 29 -1.25 -0.56 0.70
C PHE A 29 -1.15 -0.72 2.21
N LEU A 30 -1.63 0.27 2.97
CA LEU A 30 -1.81 0.15 4.42
C LEU A 30 -3.08 -0.63 4.77
N LYS A 31 -3.02 -1.41 5.84
CA LYS A 31 -4.16 -2.15 6.40
C LYS A 31 -4.66 -1.44 7.64
N TYR A 32 -5.95 -1.11 7.66
CA TYR A 32 -6.62 -0.55 8.84
C TYR A 32 -7.71 -1.50 9.35
N PRO A 33 -7.85 -1.66 10.68
CA PRO A 33 -8.96 -2.41 11.25
C PRO A 33 -10.29 -1.71 10.92
N ALA A 34 -11.35 -2.51 10.76
CA ALA A 34 -12.65 -2.02 10.32
C ALA A 34 -13.44 -1.21 11.38
N GLU A 35 -12.91 -1.05 12.59
CA GLU A 35 -13.70 -0.65 13.77
C GLU A 35 -13.73 0.86 14.11
N GLU A 36 -13.14 1.75 13.32
CA GLU A 36 -13.23 3.20 13.59
C GLU A 36 -14.05 3.96 12.51
N PRO A 37 -15.40 3.94 12.60
CA PRO A 37 -16.29 4.60 11.63
C PRO A 37 -16.38 6.12 11.80
N GLY A 38 -15.63 6.71 12.74
CA GLY A 38 -15.69 8.15 13.02
C GLY A 38 -14.53 8.90 12.38
N ASN A 39 -14.76 9.46 11.18
CA ASN A 39 -13.92 10.47 10.49
C ASN A 39 -13.00 9.95 9.35
N SER A 40 -13.63 9.42 8.28
CA SER A 40 -12.97 8.94 7.05
C SER A 40 -12.01 9.95 6.39
N HIS A 41 -12.28 11.26 6.48
CA HIS A 41 -11.41 12.29 5.94
C HIS A 41 -10.17 12.53 6.81
N LYS A 42 -10.30 12.44 8.14
CA LYS A 42 -9.17 12.49 9.07
C LYS A 42 -8.30 11.24 8.90
N ALA A 43 -8.92 10.07 8.80
CA ALA A 43 -8.24 8.80 8.54
C ALA A 43 -7.46 8.82 7.21
N ALA A 44 -8.00 9.40 6.14
CA ALA A 44 -7.29 9.54 4.86
C ALA A 44 -6.08 10.49 4.93
N LYS A 45 -6.21 11.63 5.63
CA LYS A 45 -5.10 12.56 5.87
C LYS A 45 -4.01 11.93 6.74
N GLU A 46 -4.41 11.23 7.80
CA GLU A 46 -3.51 10.48 8.68
C GLU A 46 -2.80 9.35 7.91
N ALA A 47 -3.51 8.66 7.02
CA ALA A 47 -2.92 7.63 6.16
C ALA A 47 -1.88 8.23 5.21
N PHE A 48 -2.18 9.33 4.53
CA PHE A 48 -1.22 9.99 3.65
C PHE A 48 0.02 10.47 4.41
N GLY A 49 -0.17 11.14 5.56
CA GLY A 49 0.94 11.56 6.41
C GLY A 49 1.79 10.40 6.89
N HIS A 50 1.17 9.28 7.26
CA HIS A 50 1.89 8.07 7.66
C HIS A 50 2.70 7.49 6.50
N LEU A 51 2.14 7.43 5.29
CA LEU A 51 2.86 7.00 4.09
C LEU A 51 4.05 7.91 3.80
N GLN A 52 3.87 9.23 3.89
CA GLN A 52 4.95 10.19 3.67
C GLN A 52 6.07 10.02 4.71
N ASN A 53 5.72 9.84 5.98
CA ASN A 53 6.70 9.57 7.04
C ASN A 53 7.51 8.29 6.79
N ILE A 54 6.91 7.24 6.21
CA ILE A 54 7.63 6.01 5.85
C ILE A 54 8.67 6.29 4.76
N VAL A 55 8.30 7.06 3.73
CA VAL A 55 9.22 7.45 2.64
C VAL A 55 10.34 8.33 3.20
N ASP A 56 10.01 9.35 3.99
CA ASP A 56 10.97 10.29 4.55
C ASP A 56 11.92 9.60 5.54
N PHE A 57 11.43 8.69 6.38
CA PHE A 57 12.27 7.90 7.27
C PHE A 57 13.22 6.99 6.47
N SER A 58 12.71 6.33 5.43
CA SER A 58 13.54 5.47 4.59
C SER A 58 14.63 6.28 3.87
N LYS A 59 14.30 7.46 3.35
CA LYS A 59 15.21 8.34 2.63
C LYS A 59 16.22 9.04 3.52
N ASN A 60 15.77 9.65 4.63
CA ASN A 60 16.57 10.58 5.42
C ASN A 60 17.26 9.90 6.62
N VAL A 61 16.79 8.71 7.03
CA VAL A 61 17.35 7.96 8.16
C VAL A 61 17.97 6.66 7.66
N MET A 62 17.17 5.76 7.07
CA MET A 62 17.65 4.42 6.76
C MET A 62 18.71 4.40 5.65
N LYS A 63 18.55 5.24 4.62
CA LYS A 63 19.48 5.29 3.49
C LYS A 63 20.89 5.75 3.90
N PRO A 64 21.09 6.80 4.72
CA PRO A 64 22.40 7.12 5.30
C PRO A 64 23.02 6.01 6.15
N PHE A 65 22.21 5.27 6.92
CA PHE A 65 22.73 4.22 7.82
C PHE A 65 23.07 2.91 7.11
N LEU A 66 22.27 2.50 6.12
CA LEU A 66 22.39 1.20 5.46
C LEU A 66 23.05 1.28 4.08
N GLY A 67 23.16 2.47 3.50
CA GLY A 67 23.80 2.72 2.22
C GLY A 67 22.81 2.99 1.08
N GLU A 68 23.23 3.86 0.17
CA GLU A 68 22.42 4.38 -0.94
C GLU A 68 21.91 3.31 -1.90
N ASN A 69 22.69 2.23 -2.08
CA ASN A 69 22.38 1.14 -3.02
C ASN A 69 21.44 0.07 -2.44
N TYR A 70 21.16 0.11 -1.14
CA TYR A 70 20.43 -0.95 -0.43
C TYR A 70 19.05 -0.50 0.06
N VAL A 71 18.74 0.79 0.02
CA VAL A 71 17.47 1.35 0.50
C VAL A 71 16.73 2.08 -0.62
N HIS A 72 15.62 1.48 -1.05
CA HIS A 72 14.68 2.06 -2.00
C HIS A 72 13.45 2.57 -1.24
N HIS A 73 13.16 3.88 -1.31
CA HIS A 73 12.12 4.50 -0.50
C HIS A 73 10.80 4.77 -1.25
N GLY A 74 10.75 4.54 -2.57
CA GLY A 74 9.55 4.75 -3.39
C GLY A 74 8.97 6.16 -3.30
N ASN A 75 7.73 6.30 -3.78
CA ASN A 75 6.93 7.52 -3.69
C ASN A 75 5.50 7.20 -3.24
N VAL A 76 4.88 8.11 -2.49
CA VAL A 76 3.44 8.03 -2.18
C VAL A 76 2.64 8.41 -3.42
N VAL A 77 1.65 7.60 -3.80
CA VAL A 77 0.83 7.83 -4.99
C VAL A 77 -0.65 7.91 -4.65
N HIS A 78 -1.34 8.83 -5.32
CA HIS A 78 -2.80 8.86 -5.33
C HIS A 78 -3.32 7.93 -6.42
N LEU A 79 -4.25 7.06 -6.06
CA LEU A 79 -4.84 6.09 -6.96
C LEU A 79 -6.34 6.39 -7.15
N PRO A 80 -6.90 6.17 -8.36
CA PRO A 80 -8.33 6.30 -8.57
C PRO A 80 -9.11 5.34 -7.65
N LEU A 81 -10.15 5.84 -6.99
CA LEU A 81 -10.95 5.02 -6.06
C LEU A 81 -11.59 3.80 -6.76
N GLY A 82 -12.01 3.95 -8.02
CA GLY A 82 -12.53 2.85 -8.82
C GLY A 82 -11.53 1.71 -8.99
N PHE A 83 -10.29 2.05 -9.35
CA PHE A 83 -9.19 1.09 -9.47
C PHE A 83 -8.93 0.36 -8.14
N VAL A 84 -8.81 1.09 -7.03
CA VAL A 84 -8.54 0.49 -5.71
C VAL A 84 -9.67 -0.47 -5.29
N ARG A 85 -10.93 -0.12 -5.57
CA ARG A 85 -12.08 -0.99 -5.28
C ARG A 85 -12.03 -2.29 -6.09
N GLN A 86 -11.81 -2.22 -7.39
CA GLN A 86 -11.73 -3.42 -8.24
C GLN A 86 -10.54 -4.29 -7.88
N LEU A 87 -9.37 -3.67 -7.68
CA LEU A 87 -8.18 -4.37 -7.22
C LEU A 87 -8.40 -5.07 -5.88
N SER A 88 -9.08 -4.42 -4.92
CA SER A 88 -9.39 -5.03 -3.62
C SER A 88 -10.28 -6.27 -3.75
N LEU A 89 -11.26 -6.26 -4.66
CA LEU A 89 -12.13 -7.42 -4.89
C LEU A 89 -11.35 -8.59 -5.50
N LYS A 90 -10.48 -8.30 -6.46
CA LYS A 90 -9.60 -9.30 -7.10
C LYS A 90 -8.64 -9.91 -6.08
N VAL A 91 -7.91 -9.06 -5.35
CA VAL A 91 -6.91 -9.50 -4.37
C VAL A 91 -7.53 -10.35 -3.26
N GLU A 92 -8.74 -10.05 -2.80
CA GLU A 92 -9.41 -10.84 -1.76
C GLU A 92 -9.61 -12.32 -2.16
N GLN A 93 -9.72 -12.61 -3.46
CA GLN A 93 -9.83 -13.98 -3.97
C GLN A 93 -8.48 -14.72 -3.96
N GLU A 94 -7.36 -14.00 -3.98
CA GLU A 94 -6.00 -14.52 -4.05
C GLU A 94 -5.35 -14.70 -2.65
N ARG A 95 -5.94 -14.13 -1.59
CA ARG A 95 -5.37 -14.15 -0.23
C ARG A 95 -5.44 -15.53 0.44
N PRO A 96 -4.34 -16.00 1.07
CA PRO A 96 -4.33 -17.25 1.82
C PRO A 96 -5.07 -17.07 3.16
N GLY A 97 -6.26 -17.68 3.26
CA GLY A 97 -7.11 -17.62 4.45
C GLY A 97 -8.26 -16.63 4.28
N LYS A 98 -9.49 -17.14 4.22
CA LYS A 98 -10.69 -16.31 4.06
C LYS A 98 -10.85 -15.39 5.28
N SER A 99 -10.99 -14.09 5.02
CA SER A 99 -11.57 -13.07 5.90
C SER A 99 -10.68 -12.47 7.00
N PHE A 100 -9.82 -11.52 6.60
CA PHE A 100 -9.59 -10.32 7.43
C PHE A 100 -10.14 -9.11 6.69
N ARG A 101 -11.33 -8.65 7.11
CA ARG A 101 -12.00 -7.43 6.67
C ARG A 101 -11.15 -6.23 7.08
N ASN A 102 -10.20 -5.83 6.24
CA ASN A 102 -9.42 -4.62 6.44
C ASN A 102 -9.80 -3.59 5.37
N THR A 103 -9.82 -2.33 5.76
CA THR A 103 -9.98 -1.21 4.84
C THR A 103 -8.60 -0.79 4.34
N TYR A 104 -8.44 -0.62 3.03
CA TYR A 104 -7.17 -0.24 2.41
C TYR A 104 -7.20 1.24 2.01
N PHE A 105 -6.17 1.99 2.42
CA PHE A 105 -6.00 3.40 2.05
C PHE A 105 -4.58 3.67 1.57
N GLY A 106 -4.47 4.22 0.36
CA GLY A 106 -3.22 4.74 -0.22
C GLY A 106 -2.17 3.67 -0.53
N GLY A 107 -1.28 3.96 -1.48
CA GLY A 107 -0.20 3.08 -1.90
C GLY A 107 1.16 3.78 -1.82
N ILE A 108 2.20 3.05 -1.43
CA ILE A 108 3.60 3.40 -1.78
C ILE A 108 3.93 2.67 -3.07
N PHE A 109 4.36 3.42 -4.08
CA PHE A 109 4.92 2.89 -5.30
C PHE A 109 6.43 2.74 -5.13
N LEU A 110 6.91 1.50 -5.16
CA LEU A 110 8.34 1.16 -5.11
C LEU A 110 8.83 0.73 -6.49
#